data_AF-A0A924KNE3-F1
#
_entry.id   AF-A0A924KNE3-F1
#
_cell.length_a   1.000
_cell.length_b   1.000
_cell.length_c   1.000
_cell.angle_alpha   90.00
_cell.angle_beta   90.00
_cell.angle_gamma   90.00
#
_symmetry.space_group_name_H-M   'P 1'
#
loop_
_entity.id
_entity.type
_entity.pdbx_description
1 polymer ?
#
loop_
_entity_poly.entity_id
_entity_poly.type
_entity_poly.pdbx_seq_one_letter_code
_entity_poly.pdbx_strand_id
1 'polypeptide(L)'
;MTKLTRIKISALGSRQQRLWVGSAMGCKGALVVGAAILLSACGEMTRLPSGADYGPQPTLAAPAASWLPTVNIAKAVGWPQGGTPTAAPGLQVAAFASGLNHPRWLLVLPNGDVLVAEVNAPAKPDDAPGIKGWFMGLFMKAAGGGVPSANRITLLRDTTQTGVATERHVFLEQLNSP
;
A
#
# COMPACT_ATOMS: atom_id res chain seq x y z
N MET A 1 -21.83 54.98 -40.43
CA MET A 1 -22.84 55.42 -39.43
C MET A 1 -22.55 54.65 -38.14
N THR A 2 -22.21 55.20 -36.96
CA THR A 2 -22.11 56.56 -36.44
C THR A 2 -21.34 56.49 -35.10
N LYS A 3 -20.29 57.32 -34.95
CA LYS A 3 -19.65 57.97 -33.75
C LYS A 3 -19.56 57.23 -32.40
N LEU A 4 -18.34 57.05 -31.86
CA LEU A 4 -17.69 57.84 -30.77
C LEU A 4 -18.56 58.02 -29.50
N THR A 5 -18.07 57.83 -28.27
CA THR A 5 -17.10 58.74 -27.64
C THR A 5 -16.50 58.14 -26.36
N ARG A 6 -15.19 58.36 -26.19
CA ARG A 6 -14.34 58.06 -25.03
C ARG A 6 -14.56 59.14 -23.95
N ILE A 7 -14.86 58.77 -22.70
CA ILE A 7 -14.82 59.71 -21.57
C ILE A 7 -13.62 59.36 -20.69
N LYS A 8 -12.65 60.28 -20.70
CA LYS A 8 -11.46 60.30 -19.86
C LYS A 8 -11.72 61.38 -18.81
N ILE A 9 -11.88 61.01 -17.55
CA ILE A 9 -11.90 61.97 -16.44
C ILE A 9 -10.57 61.83 -15.71
N SER A 10 -9.72 62.83 -15.93
CA SER A 10 -8.46 63.01 -15.23
C SER A 10 -8.66 63.98 -14.05
N ALA A 11 -8.04 63.60 -12.93
CA ALA A 11 -7.56 64.42 -11.83
C ALA A 11 -8.57 65.13 -10.91
N LEU A 12 -8.62 64.67 -9.64
CA LEU A 12 -8.35 65.54 -8.49
C LEU A 12 -8.11 64.71 -7.21
N GLY A 13 -7.07 65.06 -6.47
CA GLY A 13 -7.09 64.94 -5.01
C GLY A 13 -6.53 63.67 -4.39
N SER A 14 -5.23 63.73 -4.09
CA SER A 14 -4.60 63.23 -2.85
C SER A 14 -5.48 62.36 -1.92
N ARG A 15 -5.29 61.04 -1.97
CA ARG A 15 -5.61 60.20 -0.81
C ARG A 15 -4.60 59.06 -0.70
N GLN A 16 -3.67 59.26 0.23
CA GLN A 16 -2.70 58.30 0.74
C GLN A 16 -3.32 56.90 0.88
N GLN A 17 -2.92 55.96 0.03
CA GLN A 17 -3.09 54.53 0.31
C GLN A 17 -2.06 54.14 1.37
N ARG A 18 -2.39 54.46 2.63
CA ARG A 18 -1.72 53.90 3.79
C ARG A 18 -2.03 52.40 3.85
N LEU A 19 -0.99 51.60 3.61
CA LEU A 19 -0.83 50.21 4.02
C LEU A 19 -1.64 49.91 5.29
N TRP A 20 -2.65 49.07 5.14
CA TRP A 20 -3.15 48.22 6.22
C TRP A 20 -3.04 46.79 5.72
N VAL A 21 -1.85 46.20 5.90
CA VAL A 21 -1.71 44.76 6.08
C VAL A 21 -2.39 44.46 7.41
N GLY A 22 -3.72 44.32 7.36
CA GLY A 22 -4.54 43.89 8.48
C GLY A 22 -4.17 42.46 8.79
N SER A 23 -3.29 42.29 9.77
CA SER A 23 -2.92 41.00 10.37
C SER A 23 -4.15 40.40 11.05
N ALA A 24 -5.01 39.76 10.27
CA ALA A 24 -6.05 38.86 10.76
C ALA A 24 -5.56 37.41 10.72
N MET A 25 -4.28 37.19 11.05
CA MET A 25 -3.71 35.88 11.37
C MET A 25 -3.95 35.59 12.86
N GLY A 26 -5.17 35.86 13.33
CA GLY A 26 -5.53 35.92 14.74
C GLY A 26 -6.26 34.66 15.19
N CYS A 27 -5.67 33.99 16.19
CA CYS A 27 -6.20 32.88 17.00
C CYS A 27 -6.65 31.59 16.29
N LYS A 28 -7.39 31.65 15.17
CA LYS A 28 -7.94 30.45 14.51
C LYS A 28 -6.86 29.58 13.87
N GLY A 29 -5.86 30.19 13.22
CA GLY A 29 -4.73 29.46 12.64
C GLY A 29 -3.83 28.83 13.69
N ALA A 30 -3.55 29.55 14.79
CA ALA A 30 -2.73 29.06 15.90
C ALA A 30 -3.40 27.88 16.64
N LEU A 31 -4.72 27.88 16.76
CA LEU A 31 -5.46 26.80 17.43
C LEU A 31 -5.54 25.52 16.58
N VAL A 32 -5.65 25.66 15.25
CA VAL A 32 -5.60 24.50 14.32
C VAL A 32 -4.20 23.89 14.25
N VAL A 33 -3.16 24.73 14.22
CA VAL A 33 -1.76 24.25 14.23
C VAL A 33 -1.42 23.62 15.59
N GLY A 34 -1.83 24.22 16.70
CA GLY A 34 -1.64 23.65 18.03
C GLY A 34 -2.36 22.31 18.22
N ALA A 35 -3.61 22.20 17.73
CA ALA A 35 -4.33 20.94 17.73
C ALA A 35 -3.63 19.88 16.87
N ALA A 36 -3.16 20.22 15.67
CA ALA A 36 -2.45 19.27 14.80
C ALA A 36 -1.13 18.76 15.42
N ILE A 37 -0.40 19.60 16.16
CA ILE A 37 0.81 19.21 16.90
C ILE A 37 0.46 18.26 18.06
N LEU A 38 -0.64 18.51 18.78
CA LEU A 38 -1.08 17.62 19.86
C LEU A 38 -1.57 16.26 19.34
N LEU A 39 -2.20 16.20 18.16
CA LEU A 39 -2.63 14.94 17.55
C LEU A 39 -1.46 14.06 17.06
N SER A 40 -0.32 14.65 16.71
CA SER A 40 0.86 13.90 16.23
C SER A 40 1.67 13.23 17.35
N ALA A 41 1.43 13.59 18.61
CA ALA A 41 2.09 12.99 19.77
C ALA A 41 1.50 11.63 20.23
N CYS A 42 0.34 11.23 19.71
CA CYS A 42 -0.31 9.95 20.05
C CYS A 42 0.11 8.77 19.15
N GLY A 43 1.19 8.91 18.37
CA GLY A 43 1.74 7.81 17.56
C GLY A 43 2.66 6.91 18.38
N GLU A 44 2.23 5.67 18.65
CA GLU A 44 3.07 4.66 19.32
C GLU A 44 4.13 4.14 18.32
N MET A 45 5.42 4.27 18.64
CA MET A 45 6.53 3.66 17.88
C MET A 45 7.21 2.57 18.71
N THR A 46 7.59 1.47 18.05
CA THR A 46 8.31 0.37 18.69
C THR A 46 9.60 0.87 19.33
N ARG A 47 9.77 0.60 20.62
CA ARG A 47 10.95 0.99 21.42
C ARG A 47 12.10 -0.03 21.35
N LEU A 48 11.87 -1.18 20.72
CA LEU A 48 12.88 -2.23 20.55
C LEU A 48 13.79 -1.93 19.35
N PRO A 49 15.11 -2.21 19.44
CA PRO A 49 15.99 -2.16 18.28
C PRO A 49 15.60 -3.24 17.27
N SER A 50 15.82 -2.97 15.98
CA SER A 50 15.52 -3.89 14.89
C SER A 50 16.23 -5.24 15.10
N GLY A 51 15.48 -6.34 15.15
CA GLY A 51 16.04 -7.68 15.34
C GLY A 51 16.04 -8.19 16.77
N ALA A 52 15.61 -7.40 17.76
CA ALA A 52 15.36 -7.91 19.10
C ALA A 52 14.10 -8.80 19.17
N ASP A 53 13.25 -8.75 18.15
CA ASP A 53 11.91 -9.36 18.08
C ASP A 53 11.88 -10.71 17.35
N TYR A 54 13.00 -11.17 16.77
CA TYR A 54 13.13 -12.48 16.11
C TYR A 54 14.49 -13.12 16.39
N GLY A 55 14.58 -14.45 16.25
CA GLY A 55 15.81 -15.22 16.49
C GLY A 55 15.70 -16.22 17.65
N PRO A 56 16.82 -16.81 18.11
CA PRO A 56 16.82 -17.88 19.11
C PRO A 56 16.31 -17.43 20.49
N GLN A 57 16.47 -16.14 20.80
CA GLN A 57 16.07 -15.56 22.07
C GLN A 57 15.43 -14.19 21.87
N PRO A 58 14.15 -14.15 21.43
CA PRO A 58 13.47 -12.90 21.13
C PRO A 58 13.00 -12.20 22.41
N THR A 59 13.05 -10.86 22.40
CA THR A 59 12.46 -10.00 23.42
C THR A 59 11.04 -9.64 22.99
N LEU A 60 10.04 -10.07 23.75
CA LEU A 60 8.64 -9.78 23.48
C LEU A 60 8.23 -8.50 24.23
N ALA A 61 7.86 -7.45 23.49
CA ALA A 61 7.30 -6.24 24.10
C ALA A 61 5.91 -6.53 24.68
N ALA A 62 5.59 -5.92 25.83
CA ALA A 62 4.24 -5.97 26.38
C ALA A 62 3.25 -5.24 25.44
N PRO A 63 1.99 -5.72 25.30
CA PRO A 63 0.98 -5.06 24.48
C PRO A 63 0.71 -3.62 24.94
N ALA A 64 0.77 -2.65 24.02
CA ALA A 64 0.38 -1.26 24.30
C ALA A 64 -1.12 -1.08 23.98
N ALA A 65 -1.90 -0.64 24.97
CA ALA A 65 -3.32 -0.34 24.78
C ALA A 65 -3.49 1.14 24.44
N SER A 66 -3.92 1.45 23.21
CA SER A 66 -4.26 2.80 22.77
C SER A 66 -5.74 2.93 22.44
N TRP A 67 -6.32 4.10 22.70
CA TRP A 67 -7.73 4.39 22.39
C TRP A 67 -7.99 4.53 20.89
N LEU A 68 -6.96 4.94 20.14
CA LEU A 68 -6.97 4.98 18.68
C LEU A 68 -6.08 3.86 18.15
N PRO A 69 -6.58 2.99 17.24
CA PRO A 69 -5.78 1.90 16.70
C PRO A 69 -4.70 2.46 15.76
N THR A 70 -3.46 2.06 15.99
CA THR A 70 -2.36 2.36 15.06
C THR A 70 -2.31 1.25 14.01
N VAL A 71 -2.53 1.60 12.74
CA VAL A 71 -2.44 0.66 11.61
C VAL A 71 -1.20 0.98 10.80
N ASN A 72 -0.22 0.08 10.81
CA ASN A 72 0.95 0.18 9.96
C ASN A 72 0.83 -0.84 8.82
N ILE A 73 0.48 -0.36 7.63
CA ILE A 73 0.39 -1.19 6.43
C ILE A 73 1.75 -1.18 5.76
N ALA A 74 2.45 -2.31 5.81
CA ALA A 74 3.66 -2.50 5.04
C ALA A 74 3.32 -2.41 3.54
N LYS A 75 3.95 -1.47 2.83
CA LYS A 75 3.83 -1.39 1.38
C LYS A 75 4.58 -2.58 0.77
N ALA A 76 3.87 -3.48 0.10
CA ALA A 76 4.51 -4.53 -0.67
C ALA A 76 5.31 -3.89 -1.82
N VAL A 77 6.63 -3.88 -1.70
CA VAL A 77 7.55 -3.47 -2.76
C VAL A 77 8.01 -4.75 -3.45
N GLY A 78 7.63 -4.91 -4.72
CA GLY A 78 8.15 -6.02 -5.54
C GLY A 78 9.65 -5.85 -5.80
N TRP A 79 10.30 -6.94 -6.20
CA TRP A 79 11.68 -6.87 -6.65
C TRP A 79 11.81 -5.97 -7.89
N PRO A 80 12.91 -5.20 -8.03
CA PRO A 80 13.22 -4.52 -9.29
C PRO A 80 13.39 -5.55 -10.42
N GLN A 81 13.34 -5.09 -11.67
CA GLN A 81 13.55 -5.99 -12.80
C GLN A 81 14.93 -6.67 -12.71
N GLY A 82 14.95 -8.01 -12.73
CA GLY A 82 16.16 -8.80 -12.53
C GLY A 82 16.62 -8.93 -11.08
N GLY A 83 15.88 -8.39 -10.12
CA GLY A 83 16.16 -8.54 -8.69
C GLY A 83 16.00 -9.99 -8.24
N THR A 84 17.00 -10.50 -7.51
CA THR A 84 17.02 -11.84 -6.92
C THR A 84 17.55 -11.77 -5.49
N PRO A 85 17.15 -12.68 -4.60
CA PRO A 85 17.72 -12.75 -3.26
C PRO A 85 19.17 -13.25 -3.31
N THR A 86 19.96 -12.89 -2.31
CA THR A 86 21.33 -13.39 -2.17
C THR A 86 21.31 -14.89 -1.92
N ALA A 87 21.93 -15.65 -2.82
CA ALA A 87 22.09 -17.09 -2.67
C ALA A 87 23.11 -17.44 -1.58
N ALA A 88 22.94 -18.58 -0.92
CA ALA A 88 23.98 -19.13 -0.05
C ALA A 88 25.22 -19.55 -0.85
N PRO A 89 26.42 -19.66 -0.24
CA PRO A 89 27.63 -20.08 -0.94
C PRO A 89 27.44 -21.41 -1.68
N GLY A 90 27.81 -21.45 -2.96
CA GLY A 90 27.66 -22.63 -3.82
C GLY A 90 26.27 -22.82 -4.43
N LEU A 91 25.31 -21.93 -4.16
CA LEU A 91 23.98 -21.96 -4.76
C LEU A 91 23.78 -20.79 -5.74
N GLN A 92 22.86 -20.99 -6.69
CA GLN A 92 22.36 -19.97 -7.59
C GLN A 92 20.85 -19.82 -7.38
N VAL A 93 20.35 -18.59 -7.40
CA VAL A 93 18.92 -18.30 -7.40
C VAL A 93 18.53 -17.69 -8.73
N ALA A 94 17.50 -18.25 -9.37
CA ALA A 94 16.89 -17.73 -10.57
C ALA A 94 15.37 -17.69 -10.40
N ALA A 95 14.70 -16.76 -11.08
CA ALA A 95 13.25 -16.70 -11.09
C ALA A 95 12.70 -17.79 -12.02
N PHE A 96 12.07 -18.82 -11.45
CA PHE A 96 11.44 -19.89 -12.23
C PHE A 96 10.22 -19.39 -13.03
N ALA A 97 9.40 -18.52 -12.42
CA ALA A 97 8.26 -17.87 -13.07
C ALA A 97 7.95 -16.53 -12.39
N SER A 98 7.30 -15.61 -13.12
CA SER A 98 6.88 -14.30 -12.63
C SER A 98 5.41 -13.99 -12.96
N GLY A 99 4.81 -13.00 -12.28
CA GLY A 99 3.44 -12.57 -12.56
C GLY A 99 2.39 -13.62 -12.18
N LEU A 100 2.61 -14.31 -11.07
CA LEU A 100 1.63 -15.21 -10.45
C LEU A 100 0.63 -14.40 -9.62
N ASN A 101 -0.62 -14.85 -9.54
CA ASN A 101 -1.66 -14.17 -8.77
C ASN A 101 -1.79 -14.78 -7.37
N HIS A 102 -1.26 -14.09 -6.35
CA HIS A 102 -1.26 -14.55 -4.97
C HIS A 102 -0.87 -16.04 -4.81
N PRO A 103 0.35 -16.42 -5.25
CA PRO A 103 0.83 -17.79 -5.08
C PRO A 103 1.00 -18.09 -3.59
N ARG A 104 0.38 -19.18 -3.11
CA ARG A 104 0.53 -19.63 -1.71
C ARG A 104 1.29 -20.94 -1.58
N TRP A 105 0.88 -21.94 -2.35
CA TRP A 105 1.48 -23.27 -2.31
C TRP A 105 2.09 -23.63 -3.66
N LEU A 106 3.19 -24.38 -3.58
CA LEU A 106 3.99 -24.83 -4.70
C LEU A 106 4.23 -26.34 -4.51
N LEU A 107 3.96 -27.14 -5.54
CA LEU A 107 4.24 -28.58 -5.54
C LEU A 107 5.05 -28.93 -6.79
N VAL A 108 6.27 -29.43 -6.57
CA VAL A 108 7.13 -29.94 -7.65
C VAL A 108 6.73 -31.39 -7.95
N LEU A 109 6.42 -31.66 -9.20
CA LEU A 109 6.05 -32.98 -9.68
C LEU A 109 7.30 -33.82 -10.02
N PRO A 110 7.21 -35.16 -10.04
CA PRO A 110 8.35 -36.03 -10.35
C PRO A 110 8.97 -35.81 -11.74
N ASN A 111 8.23 -35.21 -12.66
CA ASN A 111 8.70 -34.86 -14.01
C ASN A 111 9.37 -33.46 -14.08
N GLY A 112 9.46 -32.73 -12.96
CA GLY A 112 10.07 -31.40 -12.89
C GLY A 112 9.11 -30.24 -13.11
N ASP A 113 7.85 -30.49 -13.47
CA ASP A 113 6.82 -29.45 -13.56
C ASP A 113 6.41 -28.95 -12.17
N VAL A 114 5.87 -27.73 -12.08
CA VAL A 114 5.46 -27.12 -10.81
C VAL A 114 3.98 -26.75 -10.85
N LEU A 115 3.22 -27.22 -9.87
CA LEU A 115 1.86 -26.77 -9.61
C LEU A 115 1.89 -25.61 -8.62
N VAL A 116 1.16 -24.54 -8.93
CA VAL A 116 1.05 -23.34 -8.10
C VAL A 116 -0.41 -23.12 -7.73
N ALA A 117 -0.72 -23.07 -6.43
CA ALA A 117 -2.03 -22.65 -5.95
C ALA A 117 -2.10 -21.12 -5.90
N GLU A 118 -2.96 -20.54 -6.72
CA GLU A 118 -3.18 -19.11 -6.85
C GLU A 118 -4.50 -18.73 -6.18
N VAL A 119 -4.42 -18.06 -5.03
CA VAL A 119 -5.56 -17.85 -4.14
C VAL A 119 -5.46 -16.52 -3.39
N ASN A 120 -6.57 -15.78 -3.38
CA ASN A 120 -6.77 -14.66 -2.47
C ASN A 120 -7.82 -15.00 -1.40
N ALA A 121 -7.91 -14.17 -0.35
CA ALA A 121 -8.91 -14.35 0.69
C ALA A 121 -10.34 -14.44 0.09
N PRO A 122 -11.18 -15.36 0.58
CA PRO A 122 -12.57 -15.46 0.13
C PRO A 122 -13.31 -14.16 0.40
N ALA A 123 -14.27 -13.83 -0.46
CA ALA A 123 -15.12 -12.67 -0.28
C ALA A 123 -15.84 -12.80 1.08
N LYS A 124 -15.52 -11.92 2.03
CA LYS A 124 -16.30 -11.80 3.25
C LYS A 124 -17.58 -11.05 2.91
N PRO A 125 -18.75 -11.47 3.44
CA PRO A 125 -19.93 -10.63 3.38
C PRO A 125 -19.62 -9.25 3.98
N ASP A 126 -20.30 -8.21 3.51
CA ASP A 126 -20.12 -6.82 3.99
C ASP A 126 -20.60 -6.70 5.44
N ASP A 127 -19.81 -7.24 6.37
CA ASP A 127 -20.15 -7.36 7.80
C ASP A 127 -19.88 -6.05 8.57
N ALA A 128 -19.57 -4.95 7.87
CA ALA A 128 -19.24 -3.67 8.48
C ALA A 128 -20.09 -2.53 7.89
N PRO A 129 -21.38 -2.42 8.26
CA PRO A 129 -22.17 -1.23 7.92
C PRO A 129 -21.59 0.04 8.60
N GLY A 130 -21.65 1.16 7.89
CA GLY A 130 -21.36 2.50 8.42
C GLY A 130 -19.94 3.03 8.18
N ILE A 131 -19.60 4.13 8.88
CA ILE A 131 -18.33 4.88 8.72
C ILE A 131 -17.11 3.98 8.98
N LYS A 132 -17.21 3.07 9.95
CA LYS A 132 -16.16 2.08 10.26
C LYS A 132 -15.86 1.17 9.06
N GLY A 133 -16.90 0.72 8.35
CA GLY A 133 -16.76 -0.09 7.14
C GLY A 133 -16.09 0.67 6.00
N TRP A 134 -16.45 1.95 5.82
CA TRP A 134 -15.81 2.81 4.82
C TRP A 134 -14.30 2.98 5.08
N PHE A 135 -13.92 3.31 6.33
CA PHE A 135 -12.50 3.39 6.70
C PHE A 135 -11.78 2.04 6.55
N MET A 136 -12.40 0.95 7.01
CA MET A 136 -11.85 -0.40 6.90
C MET A 136 -11.63 -0.81 5.44
N GLY A 137 -12.57 -0.50 4.54
CA GLY A 137 -12.43 -0.75 3.10
C GLY A 137 -11.28 0.04 2.48
N LEU A 138 -11.10 1.30 2.90
CA LEU A 138 -9.99 2.14 2.45
C LEU A 138 -8.62 1.54 2.86
N PHE A 139 -8.51 1.07 4.10
CA PHE A 139 -7.29 0.42 4.61
C PHE A 139 -7.05 -0.95 3.96
N MET A 140 -8.09 -1.77 3.76
CA MET A 140 -7.96 -3.06 3.07
C MET A 140 -7.49 -2.88 1.62
N LYS A 141 -8.02 -1.89 0.90
CA LYS A 141 -7.55 -1.54 -0.46
C LYS A 141 -6.09 -1.11 -0.45
N ALA A 142 -5.68 -0.33 0.55
CA ALA A 142 -4.28 0.08 0.71
C ALA A 142 -3.34 -1.10 1.03
N ALA A 143 -3.84 -2.12 1.74
CA ALA A 143 -3.12 -3.35 2.08
C ALA A 143 -3.10 -4.39 0.94
N GLY A 144 -3.73 -4.11 -0.21
CA GLY A 144 -3.85 -5.07 -1.32
C GLY A 144 -4.94 -6.13 -1.13
N GLY A 145 -5.80 -5.97 -0.12
CA GLY A 145 -6.98 -6.80 0.09
C GLY A 145 -8.15 -6.42 -0.82
N GLY A 146 -9.02 -7.38 -1.11
CA GLY A 146 -10.28 -7.15 -1.85
C GLY A 146 -10.22 -7.36 -3.36
N VAL A 147 -9.11 -7.86 -3.92
CA VAL A 147 -9.08 -8.29 -5.33
C VAL A 147 -9.65 -9.72 -5.47
N PRO A 148 -10.38 -10.02 -6.56
CA PRO A 148 -10.93 -11.36 -6.79
C PRO A 148 -9.86 -12.45 -6.66
N SER A 149 -10.19 -13.53 -5.96
CA SER A 149 -9.32 -14.71 -5.86
C SER A 149 -9.24 -15.40 -7.22
N ALA A 150 -8.02 -15.77 -7.62
CA ALA A 150 -7.79 -16.56 -8.82
C ALA A 150 -8.39 -17.96 -8.73
N ASN A 151 -8.41 -18.55 -7.53
CA ASN A 151 -9.11 -19.80 -7.21
C ASN A 151 -8.81 -20.93 -8.21
N ARG A 152 -7.51 -21.12 -8.50
CA ARG A 152 -7.02 -22.09 -9.49
C ARG A 152 -5.69 -22.69 -9.11
N ILE A 153 -5.39 -23.83 -9.71
CA ILE A 153 -4.06 -24.43 -9.74
C ILE A 153 -3.48 -24.20 -11.14
N THR A 154 -2.31 -23.59 -11.20
CA THR A 154 -1.57 -23.34 -12.44
C THR A 154 -0.43 -24.35 -12.55
N LEU A 155 -0.32 -25.00 -13.71
CA LEU A 155 0.81 -25.85 -14.08
C LEU A 155 1.85 -25.00 -14.82
N LEU A 156 3.06 -25.01 -14.31
CA LEU A 156 4.24 -24.42 -14.92
C LEU A 156 5.15 -25.54 -15.43
N ARG A 157 5.52 -25.47 -16.71
CA ARG A 157 6.39 -26.47 -17.33
C ARG A 157 7.64 -25.82 -17.89
N ASP A 158 8.78 -26.48 -17.70
CA ASP A 158 10.05 -26.13 -18.33
C ASP A 158 10.38 -27.18 -19.38
N THR A 159 10.01 -26.90 -20.63
CA THR A 159 10.26 -27.81 -21.76
C THR A 159 11.69 -27.75 -22.28
N THR A 160 12.47 -26.75 -21.87
CA THR A 160 13.84 -26.50 -22.35
C THR A 160 14.91 -26.86 -21.32
N GLN A 161 14.51 -27.26 -20.11
CA GLN A 161 15.38 -27.61 -18.98
C GLN A 161 16.35 -26.48 -18.61
N THR A 162 15.90 -25.24 -18.75
CA THR A 162 16.70 -24.04 -18.47
C THR A 162 16.54 -23.53 -17.04
N GLY A 163 15.66 -24.14 -16.24
CA GLY A 163 15.31 -23.69 -14.90
C GLY A 163 14.30 -22.52 -14.92
N VAL A 164 13.62 -22.30 -16.04
CA VAL A 164 12.59 -21.26 -16.21
C VAL A 164 11.39 -21.90 -16.89
N ALA A 165 10.20 -21.69 -16.32
CA ALA A 165 8.97 -22.19 -16.91
C ALA A 165 8.71 -21.53 -18.27
N THR A 166 8.73 -22.32 -19.34
CA THR A 166 8.42 -21.90 -20.70
C THR A 166 6.93 -21.91 -20.98
N GLU A 167 6.19 -22.81 -20.33
CA GLU A 167 4.75 -22.94 -20.49
C GLU A 167 3.99 -22.71 -19.19
N ARG A 168 2.78 -22.15 -19.32
CA ARG A 168 1.85 -21.92 -18.22
C ARG A 168 0.45 -22.33 -18.65
N HIS A 169 -0.15 -23.26 -17.90
CA HIS A 169 -1.48 -23.78 -18.16
C HIS A 169 -2.34 -23.71 -16.90
N VAL A 170 -3.64 -23.48 -17.04
CA VAL A 170 -4.58 -23.69 -15.95
C VAL A 170 -4.80 -25.19 -15.83
N PHE A 171 -4.41 -25.79 -14.71
CA PHE A 171 -4.57 -27.22 -14.48
C PHE A 171 -5.96 -27.53 -13.91
N LEU A 172 -6.37 -26.75 -12.90
CA LEU A 172 -7.70 -26.80 -12.30
C LEU A 172 -8.16 -25.38 -11.97
N GLU A 173 -9.44 -25.10 -12.15
CA GLU A 173 -10.05 -23.80 -11.86
C GLU A 173 -11.37 -23.97 -11.09
N GLN A 174 -11.98 -22.85 -10.71
CA GLN A 174 -13.24 -22.80 -9.94
C GLN A 174 -13.12 -23.50 -8.57
N LEU A 175 -11.93 -23.47 -7.98
CA LEU A 175 -11.67 -24.02 -6.66
C LEU A 175 -12.08 -23.02 -5.57
N ASN A 176 -12.23 -23.48 -4.33
CA ASN A 176 -12.51 -22.60 -3.21
C ASN A 176 -11.35 -22.61 -2.22
N SER A 177 -10.47 -21.62 -2.36
CA SER A 177 -9.25 -21.49 -1.55
C SER A 177 -8.40 -22.76 -1.48
N PRO A 178 -7.90 -23.27 -2.64
CA PRO A 178 -7.10 -24.48 -2.73
C PRO A 178 -5.69 -24.35 -2.11
#